data_AF-R7XQ73-F1
#
_entry.id   AF-R7XQ73-F1
#
_cell.length_a   1.000
_cell.length_b   1.000
_cell.length_c   1.000
_cell.angle_alpha   90.00
_cell.angle_beta   90.00
_cell.angle_gamma   90.00
#
_symmetry.space_group_name_H-M   'P 1'
#
loop_
_entity.id
_entity.type
_entity.pdbx_description
1 polymer ?
#
loop_
_entity_poly.entity_id
_entity_poly.type
_entity_poly.pdbx_seq_one_letter_code
_entity_poly.pdbx_strand_id
1 'polypeptide(L)'
;MLNLSRIETLFADHGNAWYGGEAISQTAHALQCAQLAEQAGEPEPLIVAALLHDVGHLLLAESTTTDMRHQEAAADALAELFGDEVTEPVRLHVAAKRYLCAADPAYFATLSPASAQSLALQGGPFGAAQAEAFTASRHAAAAVRLRRYDDLAKVVGLATPRLAHYLDMAARCARTGA
;
A
#
# COMPACT_ATOMS: atom_id res chain seq x y z
N MET A 1 18.19 -2.86 -9.20
CA MET A 1 17.07 -2.32 -10.00
C MET A 1 15.86 -3.20 -9.75
N LEU A 2 14.70 -2.62 -9.45
CA LEU A 2 13.49 -3.40 -9.17
C LEU A 2 12.85 -3.81 -10.52
N ASN A 3 12.42 -5.06 -10.63
CA ASN A 3 11.64 -5.58 -11.76
C ASN A 3 10.61 -6.59 -11.24
N LEU A 4 9.70 -7.08 -12.09
CA LEU A 4 8.63 -7.98 -11.66
C LEU A 4 9.15 -9.28 -11.04
N SER A 5 10.21 -9.88 -11.59
CA SER A 5 10.83 -11.08 -11.02
C SER A 5 11.42 -10.81 -9.64
N ARG A 6 12.00 -9.62 -9.43
CA ARG A 6 12.51 -9.22 -8.12
C ARG A 6 11.37 -8.99 -7.13
N ILE A 7 10.26 -8.39 -7.56
CA ILE A 7 9.05 -8.23 -6.72
C ILE A 7 8.52 -9.61 -6.28
N GLU A 8 8.40 -10.56 -7.20
CA GLU A 8 8.00 -11.94 -6.88
C GLU A 8 8.94 -12.57 -5.85
N THR A 9 10.25 -12.40 -6.03
CA THR A 9 11.27 -12.90 -5.09
C THR A 9 11.12 -12.27 -3.70
N LEU A 10 10.85 -10.96 -3.60
CA LEU A 10 10.63 -10.29 -2.33
C LEU A 10 9.42 -10.87 -1.57
N PHE A 11 8.33 -11.16 -2.27
CA PHE A 11 7.17 -11.84 -1.67
C PHE A 11 7.49 -13.27 -1.25
N ALA A 12 8.30 -14.00 -2.03
CA ALA A 12 8.71 -15.36 -1.69
C ALA A 12 9.60 -15.41 -0.44
N ASP A 13 10.58 -14.50 -0.35
CA ASP A 13 11.59 -14.50 0.70
C ASP A 13 11.06 -13.89 2.01
N HIS A 14 10.33 -12.78 1.92
CA HIS A 14 9.94 -11.96 3.08
C HIS A 14 8.44 -11.91 3.33
N GLY A 15 7.62 -12.32 2.35
CA GLY A 15 6.17 -12.15 2.39
C GLY A 15 5.45 -13.02 3.44
N ASN A 16 6.10 -14.04 3.98
CA ASN A 16 5.57 -14.88 5.07
C ASN A 16 5.76 -14.25 6.47
N ALA A 17 6.50 -13.15 6.58
CA ALA A 17 6.64 -12.43 7.83
C ALA A 17 5.30 -11.83 8.29
N TRP A 18 5.14 -11.69 9.61
CA TRP A 18 3.95 -11.09 10.22
C TRP A 18 3.82 -9.62 9.81
N TYR A 19 2.59 -9.20 9.51
CA TYR A 19 2.28 -7.84 9.13
C TYR A 19 2.16 -6.94 10.36
N GLY A 20 3.25 -6.32 10.80
CA GLY A 20 3.20 -5.20 11.76
C GLY A 20 2.51 -5.49 13.11
N GLY A 21 2.48 -6.75 13.56
CA GLY A 21 1.77 -7.19 14.78
C GLY A 21 0.34 -7.69 14.56
N GLU A 22 -0.14 -7.70 13.32
CA GLU A 22 -1.41 -8.32 12.92
C GLU A 22 -1.21 -9.83 12.64
N ALA A 23 -2.26 -10.63 12.85
CA ALA A 23 -2.24 -12.09 12.67
C ALA A 23 -2.33 -12.54 11.19
N ILE A 24 -1.74 -11.76 10.28
CA ILE A 24 -1.73 -12.00 8.83
C ILE A 24 -0.30 -11.78 8.29
N SER A 25 0.07 -12.48 7.23
CA SER A 25 1.37 -12.27 6.59
C SER A 25 1.34 -11.06 5.65
N GLN A 26 2.52 -10.51 5.35
CA GLN A 26 2.69 -9.43 4.36
C GLN A 26 2.05 -9.80 3.00
N THR A 27 2.28 -11.02 2.51
CA THR A 27 1.68 -11.51 1.25
C THR A 27 0.17 -11.58 1.35
N ALA A 28 -0.38 -12.15 2.43
CA ALA A 28 -1.82 -12.30 2.57
C ALA A 28 -2.53 -10.94 2.66
N HIS A 29 -1.94 -9.97 3.36
CA HIS A 29 -2.42 -8.59 3.38
C HIS A 29 -2.42 -7.95 1.98
N ALA A 30 -1.28 -8.00 1.28
CA ALA A 30 -1.15 -7.46 -0.08
C ALA A 30 -2.17 -8.04 -1.08
N LEU A 31 -2.38 -9.36 -1.04
CA LEU A 31 -3.36 -10.02 -1.91
C LEU A 31 -4.80 -9.63 -1.58
N GLN A 32 -5.13 -9.44 -0.29
CA GLN A 32 -6.46 -8.96 0.10
C GLN A 32 -6.68 -7.51 -0.34
N CYS A 33 -5.68 -6.63 -0.24
CA CYS A 33 -5.75 -5.27 -0.75
C CYS A 33 -6.06 -5.25 -2.26
N ALA A 34 -5.31 -6.03 -3.03
CA ALA A 34 -5.50 -6.14 -4.48
C ALA A 34 -6.88 -6.71 -4.83
N GLN A 35 -7.32 -7.76 -4.12
CA GLN A 35 -8.65 -8.34 -4.31
C GLN A 35 -9.77 -7.35 -4.02
N LEU A 36 -9.68 -6.58 -2.93
CA LEU A 36 -10.70 -5.58 -2.60
C LEU A 36 -10.78 -4.47 -3.65
N ALA A 37 -9.63 -4.01 -4.15
CA ALA A 37 -9.58 -3.05 -5.26
C ALA A 37 -10.20 -3.62 -6.55
N GLU A 38 -9.87 -4.87 -6.88
CA GLU A 38 -10.42 -5.58 -8.05
C GLU A 38 -11.94 -5.75 -7.94
N GLN A 39 -12.44 -6.17 -6.78
CA GLN A 39 -13.88 -6.31 -6.51
C GLN A 39 -14.63 -4.98 -6.54
N ALA A 40 -13.96 -3.87 -6.20
CA ALA A 40 -14.52 -2.53 -6.31
C ALA A 40 -14.54 -1.99 -7.75
N GLY A 41 -13.99 -2.73 -8.72
CA GLY A 41 -13.94 -2.30 -10.12
C GLY A 41 -12.91 -1.20 -10.39
N GLU A 42 -11.87 -1.10 -9.56
CA GLU A 42 -10.79 -0.13 -9.76
C GLU A 42 -10.00 -0.44 -11.04
N PRO A 43 -9.39 0.57 -11.68
CA PRO A 43 -8.51 0.35 -12.82
C PRO A 43 -7.25 -0.42 -12.41
N GLU A 44 -6.68 -1.22 -13.33
CA GLU A 44 -5.51 -2.07 -13.06
C GLU A 44 -4.35 -1.35 -12.34
N PRO A 45 -3.97 -0.11 -12.69
CA PRO A 45 -2.92 0.61 -11.95
C PRO A 45 -3.19 0.74 -10.45
N LEU A 46 -4.44 0.98 -10.04
CA LEU A 46 -4.78 1.09 -8.62
C LEU A 46 -4.88 -0.28 -7.93
N ILE A 47 -5.27 -1.33 -8.64
CA ILE A 47 -5.20 -2.71 -8.15
C ILE A 47 -3.73 -3.08 -7.88
N VAL A 48 -2.84 -2.76 -8.82
CA VAL A 48 -1.40 -2.97 -8.68
C VAL A 48 -0.81 -2.11 -7.56
N ALA A 49 -1.24 -0.86 -7.42
CA ALA A 49 -0.85 -0.02 -6.30
C ALA A 49 -1.28 -0.64 -4.96
N ALA A 50 -2.50 -1.17 -4.86
CA ALA A 50 -2.99 -1.83 -3.65
C ALA A 50 -2.18 -3.08 -3.31
N LEU A 51 -1.79 -3.89 -4.30
CA LEU A 51 -0.87 -5.01 -4.11
C LEU A 51 0.48 -4.56 -3.55
N LEU A 52 1.04 -3.48 -4.09
CA LEU A 52 2.45 -3.10 -3.90
C LEU A 52 2.68 -2.00 -2.87
N HIS A 53 1.64 -1.45 -2.24
CA HIS A 53 1.77 -0.27 -1.37
C HIS A 53 2.75 -0.46 -0.21
N ASP A 54 2.83 -1.69 0.31
CA ASP A 54 3.69 -2.07 1.43
C ASP A 54 4.94 -2.85 1.01
N VAL A 55 5.26 -2.95 -0.29
CA VAL A 55 6.48 -3.64 -0.78
C VAL A 55 7.76 -3.01 -0.21
N GLY A 56 7.68 -1.76 0.23
CA GLY A 56 8.75 -1.07 0.97
C GLY A 56 9.16 -1.81 2.24
N HIS A 57 8.25 -2.49 2.94
CA HIS A 57 8.59 -3.33 4.09
C HIS A 57 9.45 -4.53 3.68
N LEU A 58 9.15 -5.15 2.55
CA LEU A 58 9.91 -6.30 2.03
C LEU A 58 11.30 -5.87 1.55
N LEU A 59 11.39 -4.70 0.90
CA LEU A 59 12.66 -4.09 0.51
C LEU A 59 13.53 -3.74 1.72
N LEU A 60 12.92 -3.14 2.75
CA LEU A 60 13.64 -2.72 3.95
C LEU A 60 14.00 -3.89 4.87
N ALA A 61 13.34 -5.04 4.76
CA ALA A 61 13.76 -6.26 5.46
C ALA A 61 15.17 -6.73 5.05
N GLU A 62 15.62 -6.34 3.86
CA GLU A 62 16.99 -6.58 3.37
C GLU A 62 17.97 -5.47 3.76
N SER A 63 17.47 -4.35 4.29
CA SER A 63 18.26 -3.19 4.68
C SER A 63 18.60 -3.20 6.16
N THR A 64 19.77 -2.65 6.51
CA THR A 64 20.16 -2.38 7.89
C THR A 64 19.58 -1.05 8.42
N THR A 65 18.91 -0.26 7.57
CA THR A 65 18.32 1.02 7.94
C THR A 65 16.87 0.85 8.39
N THR A 66 16.59 1.21 9.64
CA THR A 66 15.22 1.28 10.19
C THR A 66 14.53 2.57 9.74
N ASP A 67 14.38 2.78 8.43
CA ASP A 67 13.59 3.89 7.92
C ASP A 67 12.10 3.53 8.02
N MET A 68 11.33 4.36 8.73
CA MET A 68 9.89 4.19 8.95
C MET A 68 9.04 4.71 7.77
N ARG A 69 9.68 5.07 6.64
CA ARG A 69 9.06 5.65 5.44
C ARG A 69 8.90 4.61 4.34
N HIS A 70 8.31 3.46 4.65
CA HIS A 70 8.13 2.36 3.70
C HIS A 70 7.36 2.78 2.44
N GLN A 71 6.42 3.72 2.56
CA GLN A 71 5.65 4.26 1.45
C GLN A 71 6.53 5.00 0.42
N GLU A 72 7.60 5.65 0.86
CA GLU A 72 8.51 6.37 -0.03
C GLU A 72 9.52 5.41 -0.65
N ALA A 73 10.09 4.51 0.15
CA ALA A 73 10.97 3.46 -0.34
C ALA A 73 10.27 2.59 -1.42
N ALA A 74 9.00 2.24 -1.19
CA ALA A 74 8.17 1.54 -2.15
C ALA A 74 7.99 2.37 -3.44
N ALA A 75 7.47 3.59 -3.31
CA ALA A 75 7.16 4.42 -4.48
C ALA A 75 8.39 4.80 -5.30
N ASP A 76 9.52 5.09 -4.65
CA ASP A 76 10.79 5.39 -5.32
C ASP A 76 11.30 4.17 -6.10
N ALA A 77 11.29 2.99 -5.47
CA ALA A 77 11.74 1.76 -6.13
C ALA A 77 10.82 1.33 -7.28
N LEU A 78 9.51 1.62 -7.18
CA LEU A 78 8.51 1.30 -8.19
C LEU A 78 8.49 2.29 -9.37
N ALA A 79 9.03 3.50 -9.21
CA ALA A 79 8.94 4.57 -10.21
C ALA A 79 9.64 4.25 -11.53
N GLU A 80 10.67 3.40 -11.49
CA GLU A 80 11.36 2.91 -12.69
C GLU A 80 10.47 1.97 -13.52
N LEU A 81 9.58 1.23 -12.86
CA LEU A 81 8.76 0.19 -13.49
C LEU A 81 7.34 0.68 -13.82
N PHE A 82 6.79 1.60 -13.03
CA PHE A 82 5.39 2.02 -13.14
C PHE A 82 5.21 3.54 -13.23
N GLY A 83 4.11 3.96 -13.86
CA GLY A 83 3.65 5.34 -13.90
C GLY A 83 3.06 5.83 -12.57
N ASP A 84 2.81 7.14 -12.49
CA ASP A 84 2.28 7.80 -11.31
C ASP A 84 0.93 7.24 -10.83
N GLU A 85 0.13 6.67 -11.72
CA GLU A 85 -1.13 6.00 -11.38
C GLU A 85 -0.94 4.80 -10.45
N VAL A 86 0.28 4.22 -10.39
CA VAL A 86 0.66 3.19 -9.42
C VAL A 86 1.44 3.82 -8.26
N THR A 87 2.49 4.59 -8.57
CA THR A 87 3.47 4.99 -7.55
C THR A 87 2.96 6.06 -6.60
N GLU A 88 2.09 6.96 -7.05
CA GLU A 88 1.59 8.04 -6.19
C GLU A 88 0.55 7.58 -5.18
N PRO A 89 -0.44 6.71 -5.52
CA PRO A 89 -1.27 6.07 -4.49
C PRO A 89 -0.44 5.30 -3.46
N VAL A 90 0.61 4.60 -3.88
CA VAL A 90 1.56 3.93 -2.97
C VAL A 90 2.25 4.95 -2.06
N ARG A 91 2.82 6.04 -2.60
CA ARG A 91 3.50 7.07 -1.80
C ARG A 91 2.56 7.73 -0.79
N LEU A 92 1.31 7.95 -1.18
CA LEU A 92 0.34 8.74 -0.45
C LEU A 92 -0.48 7.93 0.55
N HIS A 93 -0.39 6.60 0.61
CA HIS A 93 -1.29 5.79 1.45
C HIS A 93 -1.17 6.11 2.96
N VAL A 94 0.03 6.46 3.46
CA VAL A 94 0.21 6.94 4.84
C VAL A 94 -0.44 8.31 5.04
N ALA A 95 -0.26 9.24 4.10
CA ALA A 95 -0.93 10.54 4.13
C ALA A 95 -2.46 10.40 4.07
N ALA A 96 -2.97 9.46 3.28
CA ALA A 96 -4.40 9.15 3.20
C ALA A 96 -4.98 8.67 4.53
N LYS A 97 -4.24 7.87 5.32
CA LYS A 97 -4.64 7.51 6.69
C LYS A 97 -4.84 8.75 7.55
N ARG A 98 -3.83 9.63 7.56
CA ARG A 98 -3.82 10.86 8.36
C ARG A 98 -4.94 11.80 7.96
N TYR A 99 -5.22 11.91 6.65
CA TYR A 99 -6.34 12.64 6.12
C TYR A 99 -7.69 12.05 6.55
N LEU A 100 -7.91 10.75 6.36
CA LEU A 100 -9.17 10.10 6.71
C LEU A 100 -9.48 10.23 8.21
N CYS A 101 -8.48 10.11 9.08
CA CYS A 101 -8.67 10.32 10.52
C CYS A 101 -9.03 11.78 10.89
N ALA A 102 -8.65 12.76 10.06
CA ALA A 102 -9.00 14.16 10.27
C ALA A 102 -10.37 14.51 9.67
N ALA A 103 -10.68 13.95 8.50
CA ALA A 103 -11.90 14.24 7.76
C ALA A 103 -13.12 13.45 8.25
N ASP A 104 -12.90 12.25 8.80
CA ASP A 104 -13.93 11.34 9.28
C ASP A 104 -13.57 10.78 10.67
N PRO A 105 -14.11 11.37 11.75
CA PRO A 105 -13.86 10.88 13.10
C PRO A 105 -14.30 9.42 13.31
N ALA A 106 -15.31 8.94 12.58
CA ALA A 106 -15.76 7.54 12.68
C ALA A 106 -14.71 6.59 12.08
N TYR A 107 -13.98 7.02 11.06
CA TYR A 107 -12.91 6.22 10.47
C TYR A 107 -11.78 5.93 11.47
N PHE A 108 -11.41 6.88 12.33
CA PHE A 108 -10.39 6.64 13.35
C PHE A 108 -10.74 5.44 14.26
N ALA A 109 -12.02 5.27 14.59
CA ALA A 109 -12.49 4.16 15.43
C ALA A 109 -12.44 2.79 14.71
N THR A 110 -12.25 2.78 13.39
CA THR A 110 -12.14 1.54 12.60
C THR A 110 -10.71 1.05 12.44
N LEU A 111 -9.71 1.85 12.83
CA LEU A 111 -8.31 1.45 12.72
C LEU A 111 -8.01 0.25 13.61
N SER A 112 -7.21 -0.68 13.09
CA SER A 112 -6.64 -1.74 13.91
C SER A 112 -5.63 -1.17 14.93
N PRO A 113 -5.33 -1.88 16.02
CA PRO A 113 -4.36 -1.41 17.02
C PRO A 113 -3.00 -1.02 16.42
N ALA A 114 -2.49 -1.80 15.45
CA ALA A 114 -1.23 -1.50 14.77
C ALA A 114 -1.33 -0.23 13.88
N SER A 115 -2.45 -0.04 13.17
CA SER A 115 -2.68 1.15 12.35
C SER A 115 -2.84 2.43 13.20
N ALA A 116 -3.46 2.33 14.38
CA ALA A 116 -3.57 3.44 15.33
C ALA A 116 -2.21 3.79 15.97
N GLN A 117 -1.41 2.78 16.33
CA GLN A 117 -0.06 3.00 16.87
C GLN A 117 0.85 3.69 15.83
N SER A 118 0.87 3.17 14.59
CA SER A 118 1.67 3.76 13.51
C SER A 118 1.19 5.18 13.15
N LEU A 119 -0.11 5.47 13.23
CA LEU A 119 -0.63 6.83 13.03
C LEU A 119 -0.02 7.84 14.01
N ALA A 120 0.13 7.46 15.29
CA ALA A 120 0.76 8.33 16.29
C ALA A 120 2.23 8.62 15.94
N LEU A 121 2.97 7.61 15.50
CA LEU A 121 4.37 7.75 15.07
C LEU A 121 4.52 8.57 13.77
N GLN A 122 3.50 8.56 12.92
CA GLN A 122 3.46 9.26 11.63
C GLN A 122 2.95 10.71 11.75
N GLY A 123 2.81 11.24 12.97
CA GLY A 123 2.41 12.62 13.22
C GLY A 123 0.90 12.86 13.34
N GLY A 124 0.12 11.80 13.60
CA GLY A 124 -1.32 11.89 13.91
C GLY A 124 -2.21 12.33 12.74
N PRO A 125 -3.51 12.55 12.98
CA PRO A 125 -4.43 13.11 11.99
C PRO A 125 -3.92 14.45 11.44
N PHE A 126 -4.26 14.75 10.18
CA PHE A 126 -3.90 16.04 9.59
C PHE A 126 -4.59 17.23 10.28
N GLY A 127 -3.89 18.36 10.33
CA GLY A 127 -4.52 19.67 10.52
C GLY A 127 -5.13 20.20 9.21
N ALA A 128 -5.90 21.30 9.30
CA ALA A 128 -6.64 21.86 8.16
C ALA A 128 -5.76 22.13 6.92
N ALA A 129 -4.60 22.80 7.10
CA ALA A 129 -3.70 23.10 5.99
C ALA A 129 -3.07 21.85 5.34
N GLN A 130 -2.80 20.80 6.14
CA GLN A 130 -2.29 19.53 5.62
C GLN A 130 -3.37 18.79 4.83
N ALA A 131 -4.61 18.80 5.33
CA ALA A 131 -5.75 18.21 4.64
C ALA A 131 -6.01 18.91 3.30
N GLU A 132 -6.00 20.24 3.28
CA GLU A 132 -6.13 21.04 2.06
C GLU A 132 -5.04 20.70 1.04
N ALA A 133 -3.77 20.73 1.46
CA ALA A 133 -2.64 20.37 0.61
C ALA A 133 -2.72 18.93 0.07
N PHE A 134 -3.16 17.98 0.90
CA PHE A 134 -3.36 16.60 0.47
C PHE A 134 -4.45 16.51 -0.60
N THR A 135 -5.61 17.12 -0.37
CA THR A 135 -6.73 17.08 -1.31
C THR A 135 -6.47 17.81 -2.64
N ALA A 136 -5.48 18.71 -2.68
CA ALA A 136 -5.04 19.35 -3.92
C ALA A 136 -4.24 18.42 -4.85
N SER A 137 -3.75 17.28 -4.36
CA SER A 137 -3.07 16.28 -5.20
C SER A 137 -4.07 15.55 -6.10
N ARG A 138 -3.74 15.42 -7.40
CA ARG A 138 -4.54 14.64 -8.37
C ARG A 138 -4.75 13.18 -7.95
N HIS A 139 -3.85 12.63 -7.13
CA HIS A 139 -3.84 11.23 -6.72
C HIS A 139 -4.46 11.00 -5.33
N ALA A 140 -4.89 12.07 -4.65
CA ALA A 140 -5.44 11.99 -3.30
C ALA A 140 -6.65 11.04 -3.21
N ALA A 141 -7.57 11.14 -4.18
CA ALA A 141 -8.76 10.30 -4.22
C ALA A 141 -8.42 8.80 -4.39
N ALA A 142 -7.43 8.47 -5.22
CA ALA A 142 -6.98 7.10 -5.41
C ALA A 142 -6.27 6.56 -4.15
N ALA A 143 -5.41 7.37 -3.53
CA ALA A 143 -4.75 7.02 -2.27
C ALA A 143 -5.74 6.79 -1.12
N VAL A 144 -6.83 7.57 -1.05
CA VAL A 144 -7.92 7.36 -0.09
C VAL A 144 -8.63 6.03 -0.31
N ARG A 145 -8.92 5.65 -1.57
CA ARG A 145 -9.55 4.35 -1.86
C ARG A 145 -8.61 3.20 -1.52
N LEU A 146 -7.34 3.27 -1.95
CA LEU A 146 -6.30 2.31 -1.57
C LEU A 146 -6.21 2.13 -0.06
N ARG A 147 -6.18 3.24 0.68
CA ARG A 147 -6.09 3.22 2.14
C ARG A 147 -7.26 2.49 2.80
N ARG A 148 -8.46 2.59 2.24
CA ARG A 148 -9.61 1.85 2.76
C ARG A 148 -9.45 0.34 2.54
N TYR A 149 -8.86 -0.08 1.43
CA TYR A 149 -8.54 -1.50 1.22
C TYR A 149 -7.46 -1.99 2.19
N ASP A 150 -6.40 -1.21 2.40
CA ASP A 150 -5.36 -1.47 3.41
C ASP A 150 -6.00 -1.78 4.79
N ASP A 151 -6.88 -0.92 5.29
CA ASP A 151 -7.47 -1.17 6.61
C ASP A 151 -8.40 -2.39 6.68
N LEU A 152 -9.07 -2.75 5.58
CA LEU A 152 -9.98 -3.89 5.51
C LEU A 152 -9.26 -5.23 5.29
N ALA A 153 -8.06 -5.22 4.72
CA ALA A 153 -7.30 -6.38 4.27
C ALA A 153 -6.55 -7.12 5.40
N LYS A 154 -7.26 -7.50 6.46
CA LYS A 154 -6.69 -8.13 7.67
C LYS A 154 -7.45 -9.38 8.10
N VAL A 155 -8.12 -10.05 7.15
CA VAL A 155 -8.95 -11.23 7.43
C VAL A 155 -8.11 -12.50 7.40
N VAL A 156 -7.92 -13.13 8.56
CA VAL A 156 -7.13 -14.37 8.67
C VAL A 156 -7.77 -15.50 7.85
N GLY A 157 -6.98 -16.13 6.98
CA GLY A 157 -7.40 -17.29 6.19
C GLY A 157 -8.37 -17.00 5.04
N LEU A 158 -8.59 -15.72 4.69
CA LEU A 158 -9.39 -15.37 3.52
C LEU A 158 -8.71 -15.90 2.24
N ALA A 159 -9.48 -16.63 1.43
CA ALA A 159 -9.01 -17.09 0.13
C ALA A 159 -8.96 -15.92 -0.86
N THR A 160 -7.82 -15.77 -1.54
CA THR A 160 -7.57 -14.72 -2.53
C THR A 160 -7.08 -15.31 -3.84
N PRO A 161 -7.13 -14.57 -4.96
CA PRO A 161 -6.31 -14.88 -6.13
C PRO A 161 -4.83 -14.95 -5.75
N ARG A 162 -4.08 -15.77 -6.50
CA ARG A 162 -2.64 -15.98 -6.25
C ARG A 162 -1.85 -14.77 -6.70
N LEU A 163 -0.66 -14.57 -6.13
CA LEU A 163 0.26 -13.48 -6.50
C LEU A 163 0.48 -13.37 -8.02
N ALA A 164 0.63 -14.50 -8.73
CA ALA A 164 0.80 -14.52 -10.18
C ALA A 164 -0.32 -13.78 -10.94
N HIS A 165 -1.57 -13.87 -10.49
CA HIS A 165 -2.71 -13.16 -11.09
C HIS A 165 -2.49 -11.64 -11.09
N TYR A 166 -2.02 -11.10 -9.96
CA TYR A 166 -1.76 -9.67 -9.84
C TYR A 166 -0.42 -9.24 -10.43
N LEU A 167 0.57 -10.13 -10.51
CA LEU A 167 1.81 -9.87 -11.24
C LEU A 167 1.57 -9.80 -12.76
N ASP A 168 0.62 -10.57 -13.31
CA ASP A 168 0.21 -10.45 -14.71
C ASP A 168 -0.47 -9.09 -14.99
N MET A 169 -1.25 -8.56 -14.03
CA MET A 169 -1.78 -7.18 -14.11
C MET A 169 -0.67 -6.14 -14.02
N ALA A 170 0.28 -6.34 -13.10
CA ALA A 170 1.45 -5.47 -12.98
C ALA A 170 2.26 -5.44 -14.28
N ALA A 171 2.45 -6.58 -14.95
CA ALA A 171 3.13 -6.63 -16.25
C ALA A 171 2.46 -5.77 -17.33
N ARG A 172 1.12 -5.66 -17.33
CA ARG A 172 0.38 -4.79 -18.27
C ARG A 172 0.47 -3.30 -17.91
N CYS A 173 0.68 -2.98 -16.64
CA CYS A 173 0.85 -1.63 -16.15
C CYS A 173 2.31 -1.13 -16.21
N ALA A 174 3.27 -2.02 -16.44
CA ALA A 174 4.68 -1.68 -16.53
C ALA A 174 4.96 -0.73 -17.70
N ARG A 175 5.91 0.19 -17.52
CA ARG A 175 6.36 1.11 -18.58
C ARG A 175 6.93 0.30 -19.75
N THR A 176 6.67 0.75 -20.97
CA THR A 176 7.21 0.12 -22.18
C THR A 176 8.74 0.14 -22.16
N GLY A 177 9.37 -1.04 -22.06
CA GLY A 177 10.83 -1.19 -22.06
C GLY A 177 11.48 -1.28 -20.67
N ALA A 178 10.68 -1.36 -19.60
CA ALA A 178 11.13 -1.71 -18.25
C ALA A 178 11.27 -3.23 -18.04
#